data_AF-A0A3M1PDF5-F1
#
_entry.id   AF-A0A3M1PDF5-F1
#
_cell.length_a   1.000
_cell.length_b   1.000
_cell.length_c   1.000
_cell.angle_alpha   90.00
_cell.angle_beta   90.00
_cell.angle_gamma   90.00
#
_symmetry.space_group_name_H-M   'P 1'
#
loop_
_entity.id
_entity.type
_entity.pdbx_description
1 polymer ?
#
loop_
_entity_poly.entity_id
_entity_poly.type
_entity_poly.pdbx_seq_one_letter_code
_entity_poly.pdbx_strand_id
1 'polypeptide(L)'
;MIRPNARNRLTYEDFEFISETLAEEPRARAAILNLLATEEERDALLDMPQLFERLLAGPDLSPISPYLYFYVLIRRVLREFDIEDREVADYLATMLTEFSRGQRSQMISDYHDRQYRYLIDLLKDLLDAEPEERFMIQSHLGNYSMFLAGVYPDYIYYRRTYKKMAPDFSYYEQMGSTSYQQAAKHRLAEELELAEILETLGTKFRKVRLALNYMVDRYMHMDRKPQSMDRVFRRLQDFIQNRKKPL
;
A
#
# COMPACT_ATOMS: atom_id res chain seq x y z
N MET A 1 -3.22 9.56 -9.64
CA MET A 1 -4.39 8.97 -8.96
C MET A 1 -4.14 7.49 -8.75
N ILE A 2 -4.53 6.94 -7.61
CA ILE A 2 -4.40 5.50 -7.32
C ILE A 2 -5.56 4.74 -7.96
N ARG A 3 -5.29 3.54 -8.49
CA ARG A 3 -6.28 2.59 -9.02
C ARG A 3 -6.07 1.21 -8.38
N PRO A 4 -7.12 0.43 -8.11
CA PRO A 4 -7.01 -0.95 -7.61
C PRO A 4 -6.53 -1.86 -8.76
N ASN A 5 -5.23 -1.98 -8.94
CA ASN A 5 -4.67 -2.71 -10.09
C ASN A 5 -3.28 -3.28 -9.83
N ALA A 6 -2.90 -3.49 -8.57
CA ALA A 6 -1.63 -4.12 -8.23
C ALA A 6 -1.56 -5.53 -8.82
N ARG A 7 -2.66 -6.31 -8.75
CA ARG A 7 -2.76 -7.66 -9.37
C ARG A 7 -2.58 -7.65 -10.88
N ASN A 8 -2.97 -6.57 -11.55
CA ASN A 8 -2.86 -6.42 -13.01
C ASN A 8 -1.48 -5.87 -13.42
N ARG A 9 -0.64 -5.50 -12.45
CA ARG A 9 0.72 -4.99 -12.63
C ARG A 9 1.81 -6.00 -12.26
N LEU A 10 1.42 -7.25 -12.01
CA LEU A 10 2.34 -8.35 -11.76
C LEU A 10 3.23 -8.59 -12.98
N THR A 11 4.51 -8.80 -12.73
CA THR A 11 5.52 -9.01 -13.77
C THR A 11 5.71 -10.49 -14.08
N TYR A 12 6.54 -10.78 -15.09
CA TYR A 12 6.93 -12.16 -15.39
C TYR A 12 7.65 -12.80 -14.19
N GLU A 13 8.53 -12.06 -13.51
CA GLU A 13 9.25 -12.52 -12.33
C GLU A 13 8.31 -12.81 -11.15
N ASP A 14 7.21 -12.05 -11.01
CA ASP A 14 6.16 -12.35 -10.03
C ASP A 14 5.49 -13.70 -10.32
N PHE A 15 5.20 -14.00 -11.59
CA PHE A 15 4.59 -15.27 -11.99
C PHE A 15 5.53 -16.45 -11.80
N GLU A 16 6.81 -16.29 -12.13
CA GLU A 16 7.84 -17.29 -11.82
C GLU A 16 7.89 -17.56 -10.32
N PHE A 17 7.99 -16.50 -9.51
CA PHE A 17 7.98 -16.62 -8.05
C PHE A 17 6.76 -17.38 -7.53
N ILE A 18 5.56 -17.03 -7.98
CA ILE A 18 4.33 -17.71 -7.55
C ILE A 18 4.36 -19.19 -7.93
N SER A 19 4.76 -19.51 -9.17
CA SER A 19 4.83 -20.90 -9.65
C SER A 19 5.84 -21.73 -8.86
N GLU A 20 7.03 -21.20 -8.58
CA GLU A 20 8.07 -21.86 -7.79
C GLU A 20 7.71 -22.02 -6.32
N THR A 21 6.79 -21.19 -5.83
CA THR A 21 6.29 -21.25 -4.45
C THR A 21 5.25 -22.33 -4.29
N LEU A 22 4.35 -22.45 -5.26
CA LEU A 22 3.18 -23.31 -5.16
C LEU A 22 3.42 -24.71 -5.73
N ALA A 23 4.49 -24.92 -6.50
CA ALA A 23 4.79 -26.20 -7.13
C ALA A 23 6.30 -26.49 -7.22
N GLU A 24 6.67 -27.73 -6.86
CA GLU A 24 8.05 -28.22 -7.02
C GLU A 24 8.32 -28.73 -8.45
N GLU A 25 7.37 -29.49 -9.03
CA GLU A 25 7.56 -30.14 -10.32
C GLU A 25 7.37 -29.17 -11.52
N PRO A 26 8.20 -29.26 -12.57
CA PRO A 26 8.10 -28.38 -13.75
C PRO A 26 6.71 -28.38 -14.43
N ARG A 27 6.05 -29.54 -14.48
CA ARG A 27 4.71 -29.67 -15.07
C ARG A 27 3.65 -28.95 -14.24
N ALA A 28 3.73 -29.06 -12.91
CA ALA A 28 2.83 -28.36 -12.01
C ALA A 28 3.06 -26.85 -12.04
N ARG A 29 4.32 -26.39 -12.14
CA ARG A 29 4.64 -24.96 -12.34
C ARG A 29 4.00 -24.39 -13.61
N ALA A 30 4.10 -25.12 -14.73
CA ALA A 30 3.45 -24.72 -15.98
C ALA A 30 1.91 -24.62 -15.84
N ALA A 31 1.29 -25.50 -15.04
CA ALA A 31 -0.13 -25.40 -14.74
C ALA A 31 -0.46 -24.15 -13.92
N ILE A 32 0.32 -23.82 -12.88
CA ILE A 32 0.16 -22.59 -12.10
C ILE A 32 0.27 -21.34 -12.99
N LEU A 33 1.23 -21.31 -13.91
CA LEU A 33 1.37 -20.19 -14.86
C LEU A 33 0.14 -20.01 -15.75
N ASN A 34 -0.50 -21.11 -16.17
CA ASN A 34 -1.75 -21.02 -16.94
C ASN A 34 -2.91 -20.49 -16.08
N LEU A 35 -3.01 -20.91 -14.81
CA LEU A 35 -4.04 -20.42 -13.88
C LEU A 35 -3.88 -18.92 -13.60
N LEU A 36 -2.65 -18.41 -13.55
CA LEU A 36 -2.40 -16.97 -13.36
C LEU A 36 -2.94 -16.09 -14.51
N ALA A 37 -3.29 -16.68 -15.65
CA ALA A 37 -3.84 -15.95 -16.80
C ALA A 37 -5.29 -15.51 -16.58
N THR A 38 -6.07 -16.21 -15.75
CA THR A 38 -7.45 -15.82 -15.42
C THR A 38 -7.48 -15.07 -14.10
N GLU A 39 -8.37 -14.07 -13.99
CA GLU A 39 -8.44 -13.22 -12.80
C GLU A 39 -8.88 -14.01 -11.55
N GLU A 40 -9.91 -14.86 -11.70
CA GLU A 40 -10.47 -15.65 -10.62
C GLU A 40 -9.47 -16.65 -10.03
N GLU A 41 -8.74 -17.36 -10.89
CA GLU A 41 -7.74 -18.33 -10.44
C GLU A 41 -6.50 -17.62 -9.89
N ARG A 42 -6.05 -16.53 -10.53
CA ARG A 42 -4.98 -15.68 -9.99
C ARG A 42 -5.30 -15.18 -8.59
N ASP A 43 -6.52 -14.70 -8.36
CA ASP A 43 -6.97 -14.25 -7.06
C ASP A 43 -6.90 -15.35 -5.99
N ALA A 44 -7.35 -16.56 -6.33
CA ALA A 44 -7.28 -17.70 -5.42
C ALA A 44 -5.82 -18.09 -5.11
N LEU A 45 -4.95 -18.07 -6.12
CA LEU A 45 -3.52 -18.36 -5.94
C LEU A 45 -2.84 -17.32 -5.05
N LEU A 46 -3.16 -16.03 -5.21
CA LEU A 46 -2.57 -14.96 -4.40
C LEU A 46 -3.00 -15.00 -2.91
N ASP A 47 -4.13 -15.63 -2.60
CA ASP A 47 -4.60 -15.85 -1.23
C ASP A 47 -3.93 -17.07 -0.53
N MET A 48 -3.05 -17.81 -1.23
CA MET A 48 -2.39 -18.99 -0.69
C MET A 48 -1.38 -18.66 0.42
N PRO A 49 -1.45 -19.32 1.59
CA PRO A 49 -0.57 -19.01 2.73
C PRO A 49 0.91 -19.22 2.43
N GLN A 50 1.25 -20.16 1.54
CA GLN A 50 2.62 -20.45 1.14
C GLN A 50 3.32 -19.24 0.51
N LEU A 51 2.58 -18.40 -0.22
CA LEU A 51 3.13 -17.17 -0.80
C LEU A 51 3.57 -16.20 0.29
N PHE A 52 2.70 -15.99 1.28
CA PHE A 52 3.01 -15.11 2.41
C PHE A 52 4.20 -15.63 3.23
N GLU A 53 4.22 -16.93 3.52
CA GLU A 53 5.31 -17.58 4.26
C GLU A 53 6.64 -17.44 3.52
N ARG A 54 6.67 -17.72 2.22
CA ARG A 54 7.88 -17.59 1.41
C ARG A 54 8.34 -16.12 1.35
N LEU A 55 7.43 -15.17 1.15
CA LEU A 55 7.72 -13.72 1.14
C LEU A 55 8.41 -13.23 2.43
N LEU A 56 8.14 -13.85 3.58
CA LEU A 56 8.76 -13.48 4.86
C LEU A 56 10.02 -14.28 5.20
N ALA A 57 10.24 -15.44 4.58
CA ALA A 57 11.35 -16.34 4.90
C ALA A 57 12.76 -15.78 4.58
N GLY A 58 12.86 -14.62 3.93
CA GLY A 58 14.14 -13.94 3.69
C GLY A 58 14.80 -14.30 2.35
N PRO A 59 16.12 -14.05 2.19
CA PRO A 59 16.76 -13.51 0.98
C PRO A 59 16.97 -14.48 -0.20
N ASP A 60 16.12 -15.48 -0.39
CA ASP A 60 16.12 -16.39 -1.55
C ASP A 60 14.97 -16.11 -2.53
N LEU A 61 14.40 -14.90 -2.46
CA LEU A 61 13.07 -14.60 -2.96
C LEU A 61 12.80 -14.51 -4.47
N SER A 62 13.66 -14.70 -5.46
CA SER A 62 13.40 -14.20 -6.84
C SER A 62 13.02 -12.68 -6.90
N PRO A 63 13.41 -11.93 -7.92
CA PRO A 63 13.04 -10.52 -8.03
C PRO A 63 11.52 -10.31 -8.11
N ILE A 64 10.86 -10.05 -6.98
CA ILE A 64 9.42 -9.73 -6.97
C ILE A 64 9.17 -8.22 -7.14
N SER A 65 8.03 -7.88 -7.73
CA SER A 65 7.57 -6.51 -7.82
C SER A 65 7.04 -6.00 -6.47
N PRO A 66 7.11 -4.68 -6.22
CA PRO A 66 6.46 -4.08 -5.07
C PRO A 66 4.94 -4.31 -5.05
N TYR A 67 4.31 -4.45 -6.22
CA TYR A 67 2.87 -4.71 -6.31
C TYR A 67 2.53 -6.08 -5.72
N LEU A 68 3.25 -7.14 -6.09
CA LEU A 68 3.06 -8.46 -5.50
C LEU A 68 3.32 -8.43 -3.99
N TYR A 69 4.45 -7.84 -3.60
CA TYR A 69 4.86 -7.77 -2.19
C TYR A 69 3.80 -7.11 -1.33
N PHE A 70 3.36 -5.88 -1.66
CA PHE A 70 2.36 -5.19 -0.85
C PHE A 70 1.00 -5.86 -0.94
N TYR A 71 0.61 -6.37 -2.11
CA TYR A 71 -0.69 -7.04 -2.25
C TYR A 71 -0.81 -8.24 -1.31
N VAL A 72 0.15 -9.18 -1.35
CA VAL A 72 0.08 -10.39 -0.51
C VAL A 72 0.12 -10.05 0.99
N LEU A 73 0.98 -9.11 1.40
CA LEU A 73 1.08 -8.69 2.81
C LEU A 73 -0.21 -8.02 3.29
N ILE A 74 -0.72 -7.04 2.53
CA ILE A 74 -1.94 -6.31 2.90
C ILE A 74 -3.12 -7.25 2.87
N ARG A 75 -3.27 -8.08 1.83
CA ARG A 75 -4.38 -9.03 1.71
C ARG A 75 -4.43 -9.97 2.91
N ARG A 76 -3.29 -10.52 3.31
CA ARG A 76 -3.20 -11.37 4.51
C ARG A 76 -3.65 -10.63 5.77
N VAL A 77 -3.11 -9.44 5.99
CA VAL A 77 -3.36 -8.68 7.22
C VAL A 77 -4.79 -8.12 7.27
N LEU A 78 -5.36 -7.71 6.14
CA LEU A 78 -6.76 -7.27 6.09
C LEU A 78 -7.72 -8.40 6.48
N ARG A 79 -7.47 -9.64 6.04
CA ARG A 79 -8.26 -10.81 6.45
C ARG A 79 -8.15 -11.12 7.93
N GLU A 80 -6.95 -10.97 8.52
CA GLU A 80 -6.75 -11.07 9.98
C GLU A 80 -7.53 -10.00 10.76
N PHE A 81 -7.89 -8.91 10.10
CA PHE A 81 -8.73 -7.83 10.63
C PHE A 81 -10.15 -7.85 10.01
N ASP A 82 -10.68 -9.00 9.56
CA ASP A 82 -12.02 -9.17 8.95
C ASP A 82 -12.38 -8.13 7.88
N ILE A 83 -11.42 -7.76 7.04
CA ILE A 83 -11.61 -6.91 5.86
C ILE A 83 -11.36 -7.81 4.64
N GLU A 84 -12.43 -8.44 4.17
CA GLU A 84 -12.39 -9.44 3.08
C GLU A 84 -12.41 -8.83 1.68
N ASP A 85 -12.66 -7.53 1.56
CA ASP A 85 -12.71 -6.84 0.28
C ASP A 85 -11.32 -6.85 -0.39
N ARG A 86 -11.27 -7.49 -1.57
CA ARG A 86 -10.04 -7.66 -2.34
C ARG A 86 -9.65 -6.40 -3.10
N GLU A 87 -10.62 -5.63 -3.56
CA GLU A 87 -10.38 -4.35 -4.24
C GLU A 87 -9.78 -3.32 -3.28
N VAL A 88 -10.18 -3.36 -2.01
CA VAL A 88 -9.53 -2.56 -0.96
C VAL A 88 -8.07 -2.98 -0.76
N ALA A 89 -7.78 -4.28 -0.75
CA ALA A 89 -6.40 -4.77 -0.66
C ALA A 89 -5.57 -4.32 -1.88
N ASP A 90 -6.15 -4.42 -3.08
CA ASP A 90 -5.53 -4.03 -4.34
C ASP A 90 -5.26 -2.53 -4.40
N TYR A 91 -6.22 -1.71 -3.98
CA TYR A 91 -6.08 -0.26 -3.89
C TYR A 91 -4.97 0.15 -2.92
N LEU A 92 -4.95 -0.43 -1.72
CA LEU A 92 -3.92 -0.13 -0.71
C LEU A 92 -2.54 -0.59 -1.18
N ALA A 93 -2.43 -1.74 -1.85
CA ALA A 93 -1.17 -2.22 -2.42
C ALA A 93 -0.63 -1.28 -3.50
N THR A 94 -1.49 -0.80 -4.41
CA THR A 94 -1.10 0.23 -5.38
C THR A 94 -0.71 1.52 -4.66
N MET A 95 -1.50 1.97 -3.67
CA MET A 95 -1.20 3.19 -2.92
C MET A 95 0.19 3.13 -2.27
N LEU A 96 0.51 2.06 -1.54
CA LEU A 96 1.80 1.89 -0.88
C LEU A 96 2.94 1.83 -1.91
N THR A 97 2.72 1.15 -3.04
CA THR A 97 3.70 1.09 -4.12
C THR A 97 4.00 2.47 -4.70
N GLU A 98 2.98 3.23 -5.07
CA GLU A 98 3.14 4.55 -5.68
C GLU A 98 3.73 5.56 -4.69
N PHE A 99 3.30 5.54 -3.43
CA PHE A 99 3.77 6.50 -2.43
C PHE A 99 5.21 6.23 -2.04
N SER A 100 5.62 4.97 -1.99
CA SER A 100 7.02 4.63 -1.72
C SER A 100 7.95 5.01 -2.87
N ARG A 101 7.47 4.97 -4.12
CA ARG A 101 8.22 5.45 -5.29
C ARG A 101 8.27 6.97 -5.38
N GLY A 102 7.13 7.64 -5.20
CA GLY A 102 7.01 9.10 -5.28
C GLY A 102 7.71 9.81 -4.12
N GLN A 103 7.65 9.25 -2.92
CA GLN A 103 8.32 9.83 -1.75
C GLN A 103 9.83 9.68 -1.78
N ARG A 104 10.43 8.72 -2.51
CA ARG A 104 11.89 8.73 -2.77
C ARG A 104 12.37 10.04 -3.35
N SER A 105 11.62 10.62 -4.29
CA SER A 105 11.96 11.88 -4.95
C SER A 105 11.71 13.11 -4.07
N GLN A 106 10.72 13.07 -3.16
CA GLN A 106 10.40 14.18 -2.24
C GLN A 106 11.15 14.11 -0.89
N MET A 107 11.53 12.91 -0.44
CA MET A 107 12.25 12.64 0.83
C MET A 107 13.69 13.12 0.84
N ILE A 108 14.30 13.36 -0.33
CA ILE A 108 15.65 13.94 -0.45
C ILE A 108 15.66 15.41 0.07
N SER A 109 14.49 16.03 0.32
CA SER A 109 14.36 17.41 0.81
C SER A 109 13.57 17.52 2.13
N ASP A 110 14.26 17.39 3.26
CA ASP A 110 13.97 17.86 4.63
C ASP A 110 12.58 17.65 5.29
N TYR A 111 12.54 16.83 6.34
CA TYR A 111 11.35 16.01 6.66
C TYR A 111 10.57 16.30 7.96
N HIS A 112 10.66 17.48 8.58
CA HIS A 112 10.06 17.64 9.93
C HIS A 112 8.80 18.51 10.00
N ASP A 113 8.68 19.50 9.11
CA ASP A 113 7.54 20.42 9.10
C ASP A 113 6.79 20.44 7.76
N ARG A 114 7.33 19.83 6.70
CA ARG A 114 6.74 19.86 5.37
C ARG A 114 5.51 18.97 5.24
N GLN A 115 5.40 17.85 5.95
CA GLN A 115 4.25 16.93 5.79
C GLN A 115 2.94 17.48 6.36
N TYR A 116 3.00 18.10 7.55
CA TYR A 116 1.83 18.74 8.14
C TYR A 116 1.45 20.00 7.35
N ARG A 117 2.45 20.77 6.90
CA ARG A 117 2.23 21.86 5.96
C ARG A 117 1.58 21.37 4.67
N TYR A 118 2.06 20.26 4.11
CA TYR A 118 1.49 19.65 2.90
C TYR A 118 0.02 19.28 3.06
N LEU A 119 -0.36 18.66 4.19
CA LEU A 119 -1.75 18.37 4.51
C LEU A 119 -2.61 19.63 4.62
N ILE A 120 -2.08 20.69 5.24
CA ILE A 120 -2.75 21.99 5.30
C ILE A 120 -2.87 22.62 3.91
N ASP A 121 -1.83 22.53 3.10
CA ASP A 121 -1.78 23.12 1.77
C ASP A 121 -2.82 22.43 0.87
N LEU A 122 -2.92 21.09 0.91
CA LEU A 122 -4.00 20.35 0.24
C LEU A 122 -5.41 20.76 0.72
N LEU A 123 -5.58 21.03 2.01
CA LEU A 123 -6.86 21.52 2.54
C LEU A 123 -7.20 22.92 2.05
N LYS A 124 -6.19 23.79 1.87
CA LYS A 124 -6.40 25.13 1.28
C LYS A 124 -6.77 25.01 -0.19
N ASP A 125 -6.02 24.20 -0.95
CA ASP A 125 -6.30 23.96 -2.37
C ASP A 125 -7.74 23.43 -2.55
N LEU A 126 -8.23 22.60 -1.62
CA LEU A 126 -9.60 22.08 -1.65
C LEU A 126 -10.69 23.17 -1.55
N LEU A 127 -10.42 24.30 -0.88
CA LEU A 127 -11.40 25.37 -0.71
C LEU A 127 -11.76 26.02 -2.05
N ASP A 128 -10.75 26.22 -2.89
CA ASP A 128 -10.85 26.93 -4.16
C ASP A 128 -10.95 25.98 -5.37
N ALA A 129 -10.83 24.67 -5.15
CA ALA A 129 -10.85 23.67 -6.22
C ALA A 129 -12.20 23.55 -6.94
N GLU A 130 -12.14 23.33 -8.24
CA GLU A 130 -13.28 22.91 -9.08
C GLU A 130 -13.72 21.47 -8.76
N PRO A 131 -14.95 21.04 -9.08
CA PRO A 131 -15.48 19.74 -8.67
C PRO A 131 -14.57 18.52 -8.98
N GLU A 132 -14.01 18.44 -10.18
CA GLU A 132 -13.10 17.34 -10.56
C GLU A 132 -11.80 17.36 -9.76
N GLU A 133 -11.25 18.56 -9.52
CA GLU A 133 -10.05 18.75 -8.72
C GLU A 133 -10.31 18.44 -7.24
N ARG A 134 -11.50 18.77 -6.71
CA ARG A 134 -11.92 18.40 -5.35
C ARG A 134 -11.87 16.90 -5.13
N PHE A 135 -12.36 16.11 -6.09
CA PHE A 135 -12.29 14.65 -5.99
C PHE A 135 -10.83 14.16 -5.92
N MET A 136 -9.95 14.72 -6.74
CA MET A 136 -8.55 14.34 -6.78
C MET A 136 -7.84 14.70 -5.47
N ILE A 137 -8.07 15.92 -4.96
CA ILE A 137 -7.50 16.39 -3.70
C ILE A 137 -8.03 15.56 -2.52
N GLN A 138 -9.34 15.30 -2.45
CA GLN A 138 -9.92 14.47 -1.39
C GLN A 138 -9.41 13.04 -1.41
N SER A 139 -9.36 12.40 -2.59
CA SER A 139 -8.79 11.06 -2.72
C SER A 139 -7.34 11.03 -2.26
N HIS A 140 -6.55 12.03 -2.64
CA HIS A 140 -5.15 12.12 -2.22
C HIS A 140 -5.01 12.39 -0.72
N LEU A 141 -5.84 13.26 -0.14
CA LEU A 141 -5.85 13.58 1.28
C LEU A 141 -6.19 12.36 2.13
N GLY A 142 -7.15 11.54 1.68
CA GLY A 142 -7.47 10.23 2.25
C GLY A 142 -6.27 9.29 2.22
N ASN A 143 -5.68 9.11 1.02
CA ASN A 143 -4.52 8.24 0.79
C ASN A 143 -3.31 8.64 1.64
N TYR A 144 -3.00 9.94 1.69
CA TYR A 144 -1.88 10.46 2.45
C TYR A 144 -2.08 10.33 3.95
N SER A 145 -3.30 10.56 4.43
CA SER A 145 -3.64 10.32 5.84
C SER A 145 -3.50 8.83 6.20
N MET A 146 -4.02 7.93 5.36
CA MET A 146 -3.94 6.48 5.57
C MET A 146 -2.49 6.00 5.54
N PHE A 147 -1.70 6.45 4.56
CA PHE A 147 -0.30 6.12 4.44
C PHE A 147 0.51 6.57 5.67
N LEU A 148 0.38 7.83 6.08
CA LEU A 148 1.11 8.33 7.24
C LEU A 148 0.71 7.60 8.53
N ALA A 149 -0.59 7.47 8.77
CA ALA A 149 -1.11 6.90 10.02
C ALA A 149 -0.98 5.37 10.07
N GLY A 150 -1.00 4.70 8.91
CA GLY A 150 -0.89 3.25 8.77
C GLY A 150 0.55 2.76 8.70
N VAL A 151 1.44 3.49 8.02
CA VAL A 151 2.82 3.01 7.75
C VAL A 151 3.86 3.63 8.69
N TYR A 152 3.58 4.80 9.29
CA TYR A 152 4.52 5.48 10.20
C TYR A 152 3.91 5.80 11.58
N PRO A 153 3.33 4.80 12.29
CA PRO A 153 2.74 5.03 13.60
C PRO A 153 3.74 5.59 14.63
N ASP A 154 4.98 5.09 14.62
CA ASP A 154 6.06 5.54 15.50
C ASP A 154 6.43 7.01 15.31
N TYR A 155 6.37 7.51 14.07
CA TYR A 155 6.64 8.92 13.78
C TYR A 155 5.58 9.83 14.40
N ILE A 156 4.30 9.46 14.27
CA ILE A 156 3.18 10.20 14.85
C ILE A 156 3.29 10.17 16.38
N TYR A 157 3.52 8.99 16.97
CA TYR A 157 3.68 8.82 18.41
C TYR A 157 4.85 9.66 18.96
N TYR A 158 6.02 9.60 18.31
CA TYR A 158 7.19 10.39 18.68
C TYR A 158 6.89 11.89 18.65
N ARG A 159 6.30 12.39 17.55
CA ARG A 159 5.97 13.81 17.45
C ARG A 159 4.96 14.25 18.49
N ARG A 160 3.90 13.48 18.73
CA ARG A 160 2.91 13.79 19.74
C ARG A 160 3.53 13.87 21.15
N THR A 161 4.48 12.99 21.43
CA THR A 161 5.15 12.91 22.73
C THR A 161 6.12 14.07 22.96
N TYR A 162 6.92 14.43 21.94
CA TYR A 162 8.06 15.35 22.11
C TYR A 162 7.90 16.73 21.46
N LYS A 163 6.91 16.94 20.59
CA LYS A 163 6.65 18.25 19.95
C LYS A 163 5.32 18.83 20.42
N LYS A 164 5.36 20.07 20.92
CA LYS A 164 4.14 20.82 21.26
C LYS A 164 3.25 20.98 20.01
N MET A 165 1.94 20.78 20.17
CA MET A 165 0.91 20.93 19.13
C MET A 165 1.02 19.97 17.94
N ALA A 166 1.84 18.91 18.02
CA ALA A 166 1.80 17.87 17.00
C ALA A 166 0.43 17.16 17.00
N PRO A 167 -0.20 16.95 15.84
CA PRO A 167 -1.42 16.17 15.73
C PRO A 167 -1.20 14.72 16.21
N ASP A 168 -2.21 14.14 16.84
CA ASP A 168 -2.24 12.72 17.17
C ASP A 168 -2.96 11.92 16.08
N PHE A 169 -3.15 10.62 16.29
CA PHE A 169 -3.84 9.75 15.34
C PHE A 169 -5.27 10.20 15.02
N SER A 170 -5.99 10.83 15.97
CA SER A 170 -7.38 11.23 15.75
C SER A 170 -7.51 12.26 14.63
N TYR A 171 -6.52 13.15 14.49
CA TYR A 171 -6.44 14.12 13.41
C TYR A 171 -6.37 13.43 12.03
N TYR A 172 -5.45 12.47 11.88
CA TYR A 172 -5.27 11.75 10.62
C TYR A 172 -6.46 10.84 10.32
N GLU A 173 -7.06 10.21 11.33
CA GLU A 173 -8.26 9.40 11.18
C GLU A 173 -9.45 10.24 10.71
N GLN A 174 -9.71 11.38 11.36
CA GLN A 174 -10.82 12.26 10.98
C GLN A 174 -10.63 12.81 9.57
N MET A 175 -9.43 13.31 9.28
CA MET A 175 -9.12 13.89 7.98
C MET A 175 -9.24 12.83 6.89
N GLY A 176 -8.57 11.69 7.04
CA GLY A 176 -8.59 10.63 6.03
C GLY A 176 -9.96 10.01 5.83
N SER A 177 -10.68 9.70 6.92
CA SER A 177 -12.04 9.15 6.85
C SER A 177 -13.01 10.10 6.14
N THR A 178 -13.00 11.38 6.51
CA THR A 178 -13.87 12.39 5.89
C THR A 178 -13.53 12.55 4.41
N SER A 179 -12.24 12.65 4.06
CA SER A 179 -11.82 12.80 2.67
C SER A 179 -12.25 11.64 1.79
N TYR A 180 -12.10 10.40 2.27
CA TYR A 180 -12.58 9.23 1.55
C TYR A 180 -14.09 9.21 1.39
N GLN A 181 -14.85 9.51 2.44
CA GLN A 181 -16.31 9.54 2.37
C GLN A 181 -16.84 10.63 1.42
N GLN A 182 -16.16 11.78 1.34
CA GLN A 182 -16.53 12.84 0.40
C GLN A 182 -16.15 12.44 -1.03
N ALA A 183 -14.96 11.87 -1.23
CA ALA A 183 -14.52 11.39 -2.54
C ALA A 183 -15.44 10.28 -3.07
N ALA A 184 -15.87 9.35 -2.22
CA ALA A 184 -16.77 8.24 -2.57
C ALA A 184 -18.13 8.71 -3.13
N LYS A 185 -18.61 9.89 -2.70
CA LYS A 185 -19.89 10.47 -3.14
C LYS A 185 -19.79 11.28 -4.43
N HIS A 186 -18.58 11.45 -4.97
CA HIS A 186 -18.37 12.22 -6.18
C HIS A 186 -18.66 11.38 -7.42
N ARG A 187 -19.22 11.98 -8.49
CA ARG A 187 -19.54 11.27 -9.74
C ARG A 187 -18.33 10.52 -10.34
N LEU A 188 -17.15 11.12 -10.26
CA LEU A 188 -15.89 10.49 -10.71
C LEU A 188 -15.57 9.18 -9.96
N ALA A 189 -16.03 9.01 -8.71
CA ALA A 189 -15.81 7.76 -7.98
C ALA A 189 -16.57 6.60 -8.62
N GLU A 190 -17.77 6.83 -9.14
CA GLU A 190 -18.53 5.82 -9.89
C GLU A 190 -17.88 5.56 -11.25
N GLU A 191 -17.53 6.62 -12.00
CA GLU A 191 -16.90 6.50 -13.33
C GLU A 191 -15.56 5.76 -13.30
N LEU A 192 -14.86 5.79 -12.16
CA LEU A 192 -13.57 5.16 -11.97
C LEU A 192 -13.65 3.86 -11.16
N GLU A 193 -14.85 3.39 -10.82
CA GLU A 193 -15.08 2.17 -10.02
C GLU A 193 -14.38 2.23 -8.65
N LEU A 194 -14.34 3.41 -8.04
CA LEU A 194 -13.71 3.68 -6.75
C LEU A 194 -14.71 3.91 -5.61
N ALA A 195 -15.99 4.13 -5.91
CA ALA A 195 -16.99 4.54 -4.91
C ALA A 195 -17.02 3.61 -3.68
N GLU A 196 -17.19 2.30 -3.88
CA GLU A 196 -17.29 1.30 -2.80
C GLU A 196 -15.97 1.15 -2.03
N ILE A 197 -14.84 1.21 -2.74
CA ILE A 197 -13.49 1.13 -2.14
C ILE A 197 -13.26 2.33 -1.21
N LEU A 198 -13.53 3.54 -1.70
CA LEU A 198 -13.36 4.77 -0.94
C LEU A 198 -14.36 4.83 0.23
N GLU A 199 -15.60 4.38 0.04
CA GLU A 199 -16.57 4.27 1.13
C GLU A 199 -16.09 3.32 2.23
N THR A 200 -15.57 2.15 1.85
CA THR A 200 -15.02 1.18 2.80
C THR A 200 -13.81 1.74 3.54
N LEU A 201 -12.88 2.38 2.82
CA LEU A 201 -11.70 3.03 3.43
C LEU A 201 -12.10 4.18 4.36
N GLY A 202 -13.12 4.95 4.00
CA GLY A 202 -13.66 6.03 4.82
C GLY A 202 -14.31 5.50 6.10
N THR A 203 -15.21 4.51 5.97
CA THR A 203 -15.99 3.95 7.09
C THR A 203 -15.14 3.09 8.02
N LYS A 204 -14.22 2.28 7.47
CA LYS A 204 -13.36 1.38 8.23
C LYS A 204 -11.96 1.95 8.45
N PHE A 205 -11.77 3.26 8.31
CA PHE A 205 -10.45 3.91 8.31
C PHE A 205 -9.56 3.45 9.47
N ARG A 206 -10.08 3.52 10.71
CA ARG A 206 -9.33 3.11 11.89
C ARG A 206 -8.96 1.62 11.87
N LYS A 207 -9.86 0.74 11.41
CA LYS A 207 -9.60 -0.71 11.32
C LYS A 207 -8.49 -0.99 10.31
N VAL A 208 -8.57 -0.37 9.13
CA VAL A 208 -7.55 -0.46 8.08
C VAL A 208 -6.21 0.11 8.57
N ARG A 209 -6.21 1.27 9.23
CA ARG A 209 -5.00 1.88 9.81
C ARG A 209 -4.32 0.93 10.80
N LEU A 210 -5.08 0.33 11.72
CA LEU A 210 -4.54 -0.62 12.69
C LEU A 210 -3.99 -1.88 12.04
N ALA A 211 -4.65 -2.37 10.98
CA ALA A 211 -4.15 -3.47 10.17
C ALA A 211 -2.79 -3.11 9.53
N LEU A 212 -2.66 -1.92 8.95
CA LEU A 212 -1.38 -1.45 8.39
C LEU A 212 -0.30 -1.26 9.46
N ASN A 213 -0.65 -0.76 10.66
CA ASN A 213 0.31 -0.66 11.77
C ASN A 213 0.83 -2.05 12.15
N TYR A 214 -0.08 -3.02 12.34
CA TYR A 214 0.29 -4.40 12.62
C TYR A 214 1.20 -4.99 11.55
N MET A 215 0.90 -4.75 10.27
CA MET A 215 1.73 -5.19 9.15
C MET A 215 3.16 -4.62 9.25
N VAL A 216 3.30 -3.31 9.51
CA VAL A 216 4.60 -2.66 9.60
C VAL A 216 5.41 -3.16 10.80
N ASP A 217 4.77 -3.25 11.97
CA ASP A 217 5.42 -3.67 13.21
C ASP A 217 5.89 -5.12 13.13
N ARG A 218 5.07 -5.99 12.52
CA ARG A 218 5.31 -7.42 12.48
C ARG A 218 6.23 -7.87 11.34
N TYR A 219 6.08 -7.27 10.15
CA TYR A 219 6.66 -7.82 8.92
C TYR A 219 7.68 -6.92 8.22
N MET A 220 7.62 -5.60 8.43
CA MET A 220 8.52 -4.67 7.72
C MET A 220 9.67 -4.17 8.60
N HIS A 221 9.57 -4.31 9.92
CA HIS A 221 10.58 -3.86 10.91
C HIS A 221 11.10 -2.46 10.58
N MET A 222 10.18 -1.53 10.31
CA MET A 222 10.52 -0.18 9.88
C MET A 222 11.09 0.62 11.05
N ASP A 223 12.25 1.27 10.86
CA ASP A 223 12.75 2.25 11.83
C ASP A 223 11.76 3.42 11.95
N ARG A 224 11.84 4.15 13.08
CA ARG A 224 11.07 5.38 13.37
C ARG A 224 11.19 6.50 12.33
N LYS A 225 12.07 6.34 11.33
CA LYS A 225 12.35 7.33 10.28
C LYS A 225 11.57 6.99 9.00
N PRO A 226 10.91 7.96 8.35
CA PRO A 226 10.13 7.69 7.13
C PRO A 226 10.90 7.05 5.95
N GLN A 227 12.22 7.19 5.92
CA GLN A 227 13.15 6.53 4.98
C GLN A 227 13.21 4.99 5.13
N SER A 228 12.49 4.40 6.08
CA SER A 228 12.43 2.95 6.27
C SER A 228 11.87 2.21 5.05
N MET A 229 10.97 2.83 4.27
CA MET A 229 10.51 2.25 3.00
C MET A 229 11.65 2.16 1.99
N ASP A 230 12.61 3.09 1.99
CA ASP A 230 13.78 2.99 1.12
C ASP A 230 14.63 1.78 1.42
N ARG A 231 14.69 1.35 2.69
CA ARG A 231 15.39 0.11 3.06
C ARG A 231 14.64 -1.11 2.57
N VAL A 232 13.31 -1.15 2.71
CA VAL A 232 12.47 -2.22 2.16
C VAL A 232 12.68 -2.32 0.65
N PHE A 233 12.53 -1.20 -0.06
CA PHE A 233 12.70 -1.19 -1.52
C PHE A 233 14.14 -1.37 -1.97
N ARG A 234 15.15 -0.91 -1.21
CA ARG A 234 16.56 -1.21 -1.51
C ARG A 234 16.81 -2.70 -1.36
N ARG A 235 16.28 -3.36 -0.31
CA ARG A 235 16.35 -4.82 -0.19
C ARG A 235 15.69 -5.50 -1.39
N LEU A 236 14.50 -5.04 -1.80
CA LEU A 236 13.84 -5.54 -3.02
C LEU A 236 14.69 -5.28 -4.28
N GLN A 237 15.35 -4.12 -4.41
CA GLN A 237 16.16 -3.75 -5.59
C GLN A 237 17.53 -4.42 -5.65
N ASP A 238 18.26 -4.49 -4.54
CA ASP A 238 19.53 -5.21 -4.41
C ASP A 238 19.30 -6.69 -4.71
N PHE A 239 18.15 -7.21 -4.27
CA PHE A 239 17.69 -8.53 -4.67
C PHE A 239 17.54 -8.66 -6.19
N ILE A 240 16.88 -7.69 -6.84
CA ILE A 240 16.70 -7.66 -8.31
C ILE A 240 18.03 -7.56 -9.07
N GLN A 241 19.02 -6.82 -8.56
CA GLN A 241 20.25 -6.55 -9.27
C GLN A 241 21.33 -7.63 -9.10
N ASN A 242 21.40 -8.28 -7.93
CA ASN A 242 22.48 -9.24 -7.62
C ASN A 242 22.44 -10.55 -8.44
N ARG A 243 21.38 -10.82 -9.20
CA ARG A 243 21.27 -11.98 -10.11
C ARG A 243 21.39 -11.64 -11.61
N LYS A 244 21.45 -10.34 -12.00
CA LYS A 244 21.68 -9.93 -13.40
C LYS A 244 23.16 -9.98 -13.83
N LYS A 245 24.08 -10.29 -12.93
CA LYS A 245 25.47 -10.62 -13.28
C LYS A 245 25.55 -12.13 -13.50
N PRO A 246 25.79 -12.63 -14.72
CA PRO A 246 26.18 -14.02 -14.88
C PRO A 246 27.51 -14.23 -14.16
N LEU A 247 27.62 -15.36 -13.46
CA LEU A 247 28.91 -15.94 -13.06
C LEU A 247 29.73 -16.28 -14.31
#